data_AF-A0A523THW8-F1
#
_entry.id   AF-A0A523THW8-F1
#
_cell.length_a   1.000
_cell.length_b   1.000
_cell.length_c   1.000
_cell.angle_alpha   90.00
_cell.angle_beta   90.00
_cell.angle_gamma   90.00
#
_symmetry.space_group_name_H-M   'P 1'
#
loop_
_entity.id
_entity.type
_entity.pdbx_description
1 polymer ?
#
loop_
_entity_poly.entity_id
_entity_poly.type
_entity_poly.pdbx_seq_one_letter_code
_entity_poly.pdbx_strand_id
1 'polypeptide(L)' 'FLLMGTLAGPFLGVWLSLVAIQHTPVAVATTLMSLAPIILLPVGKVVFKERIGWRAVVGTVVAVSGVAMLFLV' A
#
# COMPACT_ATOMS: atom_id res chain seq x y z
N PHE A 1 -24.90 -0.12 0.95
CA PHE A 1 -23.60 -0.72 0.61
C PHE A 1 -22.51 0.30 0.31
N LEU A 2 -22.73 1.29 -0.56
CA LEU A 2 -21.72 2.33 -0.86
C LEU A 2 -21.21 3.07 0.38
N LEU A 3 -22.11 3.50 1.29
CA LEU A 3 -21.72 4.18 2.54
C LEU A 3 -20.79 3.34 3.43
N MET A 4 -21.10 2.06 3.64
CA MET A 4 -20.22 1.17 4.42
C MET A 4 -18.89 0.94 3.71
N GLY A 5 -18.89 0.77 2.39
CA GLY A 5 -17.67 0.55 1.61
C GLY A 5 -16.75 1.78 1.59
N THR A 6 -17.30 2.98 1.46
CA THR A 6 -16.53 4.23 1.47
C THR A 6 -16.06 4.63 2.87
N LEU A 7 -16.84 4.33 3.91
CA LEU A 7 -16.43 4.51 5.31
C LEU A 7 -15.26 3.56 5.66
N ALA A 8 -15.40 2.27 5.35
CA ALA A 8 -14.39 1.27 5.69
C ALA A 8 -13.12 1.39 4.83
N GLY A 9 -13.24 1.79 3.56
CA GLY A 9 -12.12 1.92 2.65
C GLY A 9 -11.44 3.29 2.76
N PRO A 10 -11.80 4.27 1.92
CA PRO A 10 -11.09 5.54 1.83
C PRO A 10 -11.17 6.40 3.09
N PHE A 11 -12.30 6.45 3.81
CA PHE A 11 -12.40 7.30 5.00
C PHE A 11 -11.48 6.81 6.13
N LEU A 12 -11.61 5.55 6.55
CA LEU A 12 -10.72 4.98 7.57
C LEU A 12 -9.28 4.88 7.10
N GLY A 13 -9.03 4.53 5.83
CA GLY A 13 -7.67 4.39 5.29
C GLY A 13 -6.90 5.71 5.27
N VAL A 14 -7.54 6.80 4.84
CA VAL A 14 -6.92 8.14 4.84
C VAL A 14 -6.77 8.65 6.26
N TRP A 15 -7.76 8.46 7.13
CA TRP A 15 -7.66 8.88 8.53
C TRP A 15 -6.53 8.17 9.27
N LEU A 16 -6.39 6.84 9.13
CA LEU A 16 -5.25 6.09 9.71
C LEU A 16 -3.90 6.57 9.16
N SER A 17 -3.86 6.93 7.87
CA SER A 17 -2.64 7.46 7.24
C SER A 17 -2.20 8.79 7.89
N LEU A 18 -3.15 9.69 8.12
CA LEU A 18 -2.91 10.95 8.84
C LEU A 18 -2.45 10.72 10.29
N VAL A 19 -3.08 9.77 10.98
CA VAL A 19 -2.70 9.37 12.35
C VAL A 19 -1.28 8.79 12.38
N ALA A 20 -0.90 7.96 11.40
CA ALA A 20 0.44 7.38 11.30
C ALA A 20 1.53 8.44 11.13
N ILE A 21 1.27 9.46 10.29
CA ILE A 21 2.18 10.60 10.08
C ILE A 21 2.32 11.44 11.36
N GLN A 22 1.27 11.57 12.17
CA GLN A 22 1.31 12.36 13.40
C GLN A 22 2.02 11.65 14.56
N HIS A 23 2.01 10.31 14.60
CA HIS A 23 2.57 9.53 15.72
C HIS A 23 3.91 8.87 15.42
N THR A 24 4.39 8.91 14.17
CA THR A 24 5.62 8.25 13.73
C THR A 24 6.47 9.24 12.95
N PRO A 25 7.81 9.13 12.94
CA PRO A 25 8.64 9.92 12.05
C PRO A 25 8.10 9.88 10.62
N VAL A 26 7.90 11.06 10.03
CA VAL A 26 7.24 11.21 8.72
C VAL A 26 7.87 10.30 7.67
N ALA A 27 9.19 10.19 7.65
CA ALA A 27 9.93 9.30 6.74
C ALA A 27 9.56 7.82 6.90
N VAL A 28 9.34 7.34 8.13
CA VAL A 28 8.95 5.95 8.38
C VAL A 28 7.48 5.72 8.02
N ALA A 29 6.61 6.68 8.33
CA ALA A 29 5.20 6.61 7.97
C ALA A 29 5.01 6.60 6.45
N THR A 30 5.62 7.52 5.72
CA THR A 30 5.47 7.62 4.25
C THR A 30 6.04 6.41 3.53
N THR A 31 7.14 5.83 4.03
CA THR A 31 7.73 4.64 3.43
C THR A 31 6.90 3.39 3.67
N LEU A 32 6.34 3.22 4.87
CA LEU A 32 5.31 2.20 5.14
C LEU A 32 4.08 2.38 4.25
N MET A 33 3.63 3.62 4.03
CA MET A 33 2.51 3.91 3.14
C MET A 33 2.84 3.62 1.66
N SER A 34 4.07 3.88 1.21
CA SER A 34 4.54 3.54 -0.14
C SER A 34 4.75 2.04 -0.36
N LEU A 35 4.88 1.24 0.71
CA LEU A 35 4.89 -0.22 0.66
C LEU A 35 3.48 -0.83 0.50
N ALA A 36 2.41 -0.02 0.55
CA ALA A 36 1.03 -0.47 0.32
C ALA A 36 0.85 -1.40 -0.90
N PRO A 37 1.36 -1.09 -2.12
CA PRO A 37 1.27 -2.00 -3.27
C PRO A 37 1.95 -3.35 -3.05
N ILE A 38 3.01 -3.41 -2.24
CA ILE A 38 3.73 -4.65 -1.92
C ILE A 38 2.90 -5.52 -0.97
N ILE A 39 2.24 -4.91 0.03
CA ILE A 39 1.32 -5.61 0.93
C ILE A 39 0.04 -6.03 0.19
N LEU A 40 -0.38 -5.26 -0.81
CA LEU A 40 -1.58 -5.55 -1.61
C LEU A 40 -1.44 -6.84 -2.42
N LEU A 41 -0.23 -7.21 -2.86
CA LEU A 41 0.01 -8.42 -3.66
C LEU A 41 -0.27 -9.75 -2.95
N PRO A 42 0.25 -10.04 -1.75
CA PRO A 42 -0.11 -11.24 -1.01
C PRO A 42 -1.57 -11.21 -0.57
N VAL A 43 -2.14 -10.05 -0.23
CA VAL A 43 -3.57 -9.91 0.07
C VAL A 43 -4.42 -10.24 -1.17
N GLY A 44 -4.04 -9.76 -2.35
CA GLY A 44 -4.68 -10.12 -3.62
C GLY A 44 -4.60 -11.62 -3.93
N LYS A 45 -3.46 -12.26 -3.63
CA LYS A 45 -3.28 -13.71 -3.78
C LYS A 45 -4.14 -14.52 -2.82
N VAL A 46 -4.16 -14.14 -1.55
CA VAL A 46 -4.77 -14.93 -0.46
C VAL A 46 -6.26 -14.65 -0.32
N VAL A 47 -6.67 -13.38 -0.41
CA VAL A 47 -8.05 -12.92 -0.20
C VAL A 47 -8.83 -12.88 -1.52
N PHE A 48 -8.23 -12.31 -2.58
CA PHE A 48 -8.90 -12.18 -3.89
C PHE A 48 -8.68 -13.39 -4.82
N LYS A 49 -7.77 -14.33 -4.49
CA LYS A 49 -7.44 -15.53 -5.30
C LYS A 49 -7.14 -15.20 -6.78
N GLU A 50 -6.65 -14.01 -7.09
CA GLU A 50 -6.32 -13.65 -8.46
C GLU A 50 -5.08 -14.42 -8.95
N ARG A 51 -5.12 -14.88 -10.21
CA ARG A 51 -3.95 -15.50 -10.84
C ARG A 51 -2.91 -14.41 -11.08
N ILE A 52 -1.90 -14.35 -10.23
CA ILE A 52 -0.74 -13.47 -10.40
C ILE A 52 -0.03 -13.89 -11.69
N GLY A 53 -0.33 -13.18 -12.79
CA GLY A 53 0.40 -13.33 -14.05
C GLY A 53 1.80 -12.71 -13.95
N TRP A 54 2.70 -13.12 -14.85
CA TRP A 54 4.09 -12.63 -14.90
C TRP A 54 4.22 -11.09 -14.88
N ARG A 55 3.22 -10.41 -15.43
CA ARG A 55 3.10 -8.94 -15.45
C ARG A 55 2.99 -8.33 -14.04
N ALA A 56 2.30 -8.99 -13.11
CA ALA A 56 2.15 -8.50 -11.74
C ALA A 56 3.47 -8.56 -10.99
N VAL A 57 4.24 -9.65 -11.15
CA VAL A 57 5.57 -9.81 -10.54
C VAL A 57 6.53 -8.71 -11.02
N VAL A 58 6.56 -8.46 -12.33
CA VAL A 58 7.38 -7.39 -12.91
C VAL A 58 6.95 -6.02 -12.37
N GLY A 59 5.64 -5.75 -12.28
CA GLY A 59 5.11 -4.51 -11.70
C GLY A 59 5.51 -4.33 -10.23
N THR A 60 5.49 -5.40 -9.43
CA THR A 60 5.97 -5.38 -8.03
C THR A 60 7.43 -4.98 -7.95
N VAL A 61 8.28 -5.61 -8.74
CA VAL A 61 9.73 -5.35 -8.72
C VAL A 61 10.02 -3.90 -9.10
N VAL A 62 9.32 -3.36 -10.11
CA VAL A 62 9.44 -1.96 -10.52
C VAL A 62 8.99 -1.02 -9.39
N ALA A 63 7.86 -1.31 -8.73
CA ALA A 63 7.37 -0.51 -7.60
C ALA A 63 8.33 -0.52 -6.41
N VAL A 64 8.84 -1.69 -6.01
CA VAL A 64 9.85 -1.84 -4.93
C VAL A 64 11.11 -1.02 -5.27
N SER A 65 11.56 -1.09 -6.53
CA SER A 65 12.74 -0.37 -6.99
C SER A 65 12.56 1.15 -6.90
N GLY A 66 11.38 1.67 -7.28
CA GLY A 66 11.07 3.10 -7.15
C GLY A 66 11.02 3.57 -5.69
N VAL A 67 10.44 2.77 -4.79
CA VAL A 67 10.42 3.09 -3.35
C VAL A 67 11.84 3.06 -2.76
N ALA A 68 12.69 2.12 -3.19
CA ALA A 68 14.08 2.07 -2.76
C ALA A 68 14.89 3.31 -3.22
N MET A 69 14.62 3.84 -4.42
CA MET A 69 15.26 5.08 -4.89
C MET A 69 14.86 6.30 -4.07
N LEU A 70 13.60 6.40 -3.63
CA LEU A 70 13.15 7.50 -2.77
C LEU A 70 13.83 7.52 -1.40
N PHE A 71 14.34 6.38 -0.92
CA PHE A 71 15.11 6.30 0.32
C PHE A 71 16.58 6.74 0.16
N LEU A 72 17.11 6.73 -1.07
CA LEU A 72 18.48 7.12 -1.39
C LEU A 72 18.63 8.62 -1.68
N VAL A 73 17.52 9.35 -1.82
CA VAL A 73 17.43 10.80 -2.01
C VAL A 73 17.07 11.47 -0.69
#